data_AF-A0A970VKM0-F1
#
_entry.id   AF-A0A970VKM0-F1
#
_cell.length_a   1.000
_cell.length_b   1.000
_cell.length_c   1.000
_cell.angle_alpha   90.00
_cell.angle_beta   90.00
_cell.angle_gamma   90.00
#
_symmetry.space_group_name_H-M   'P 1'
#
loop_
_entity.id
_entity.type
_entity.pdbx_description
1 polymer ?
#
loop_
_entity_poly.entity_id
_entity_poly.type
_entity_poly.pdbx_seq_one_letter_code
_entity_poly.pdbx_strand_id
1 'polypeptide(L)'
;MLGAAGALVCLSAGTALGIYFRDKRQARLRLLQAMGDVLSGMRLLLTQERLGMSQLLQECAVYVPSHWGAAKLEQRLLLAAELLTSQPLLGVQGAYQKASEQLPIAWEQAEEREALHALFMQLGSGNAAMKEQAVATCLRRLKPITERAQEKAQTGGKLCMQLGLLLGLMIGIALW
;
A
#
# COMPACT_ATOMS: atom_id res chain seq x y z
N MET A 1 1.60 37.30 -28.75
CA MET A 1 1.10 37.51 -27.38
C MET A 1 0.34 36.27 -26.94
N LEU A 2 1.03 35.29 -26.33
CA LEU A 2 0.37 34.22 -25.57
C LEU A 2 -0.08 34.87 -24.26
N GLY A 3 -1.30 35.41 -24.27
CA GLY A 3 -1.87 36.18 -23.17
C GLY A 3 -1.99 35.36 -21.89
N ALA A 4 -2.28 36.05 -20.78
CA ALA A 4 -2.42 35.50 -19.42
C ALA A 4 -3.18 34.16 -19.30
N ALA A 5 -4.08 33.87 -20.24
CA ALA A 5 -4.75 32.58 -20.40
C ALA A 5 -3.78 31.38 -20.58
N GLY A 6 -2.70 31.52 -21.36
CA GLY A 6 -1.71 30.45 -21.57
C GLY A 6 -0.90 30.14 -20.32
N ALA A 7 -0.60 31.16 -19.50
CA ALA A 7 0.09 30.98 -18.22
C ALA A 7 -0.81 30.29 -17.19
N LEU A 8 -2.10 30.64 -17.14
CA LEU A 8 -3.09 30.01 -16.26
C LEU A 8 -3.33 28.53 -16.59
N VAL A 9 -3.34 28.15 -17.87
CA VAL A 9 -3.47 26.75 -18.27
C VAL A 9 -2.24 25.93 -17.85
N CYS A 10 -1.03 26.43 -18.06
CA CYS A 10 0.20 25.76 -17.60
C CYS A 10 0.28 25.64 -16.07
N LEU A 11 -0.19 26.67 -15.35
CA LEU A 11 -0.31 26.68 -13.89
C LEU A 11 -1.29 25.63 -13.38
N SER A 12 -2.49 25.58 -13.97
CA SER A 12 -3.52 24.61 -13.60
C SER A 12 -3.10 23.16 -13.91
N ALA A 13 -2.44 22.93 -15.05
CA ALA A 13 -1.87 21.62 -15.40
C ALA A 13 -0.74 21.20 -14.45
N GLY A 14 0.18 22.11 -14.11
CA GLY A 14 1.28 21.83 -13.18
C GLY A 14 0.81 21.55 -11.75
N THR A 15 -0.20 22.28 -11.28
CA THR A 15 -0.79 22.07 -9.95
C THR A 15 -1.61 20.78 -9.89
N ALA A 16 -2.43 20.48 -10.90
CA ALA A 16 -3.17 19.22 -10.98
C ALA A 16 -2.25 18.00 -11.03
N LEU A 17 -1.18 18.06 -11.83
CA LEU A 17 -0.16 17.00 -11.86
C LEU A 17 0.57 16.87 -10.51
N GLY A 18 0.93 17.99 -9.88
CA GLY A 18 1.56 18.00 -8.56
C GLY A 18 0.69 17.35 -7.47
N ILE A 19 -0.60 17.68 -7.44
CA ILE A 19 -1.59 17.08 -6.53
C ILE A 19 -1.72 15.58 -6.82
N TYR A 20 -1.86 15.19 -8.09
CA TYR A 20 -1.96 13.78 -8.47
C TYR A 20 -0.74 12.96 -8.04
N PHE A 21 0.49 13.47 -8.24
CA PHE A 21 1.70 12.78 -7.79
C PHE A 21 1.82 12.71 -6.27
N ARG A 22 1.38 13.75 -5.56
CA ARG A 22 1.34 13.77 -4.09
C ARG A 22 0.36 12.73 -3.57
N ASP A 23 -0.86 12.69 -4.11
CA ASP A 23 -1.89 11.74 -3.73
C ASP A 23 -1.45 10.31 -3.99
N LYS A 24 -0.81 10.05 -5.14
CA LYS A 24 -0.25 8.73 -5.46
C LYS A 24 0.83 8.29 -4.45
N ARG A 25 1.74 9.20 -4.06
CA ARG A 25 2.79 8.90 -3.07
C ARG A 25 2.21 8.65 -1.68
N GLN A 26 1.23 9.46 -1.28
CA GLN A 26 0.54 9.27 -0.01
C GLN A 26 -0.29 7.98 0.03
N ALA A 27 -0.96 7.62 -1.07
CA ALA A 27 -1.69 6.37 -1.18
C ALA A 27 -0.77 5.15 -1.05
N ARG A 28 0.40 5.17 -1.70
CA ARG A 28 1.41 4.11 -1.53
C ARG A 28 1.92 4.01 -0.09
N LEU A 29 2.24 5.14 0.55
CA LEU A 29 2.72 5.14 1.94
C LEU A 29 1.67 4.55 2.88
N ARG A 30 0.40 4.96 2.73
CA ARG A 30 -0.73 4.42 3.50
C ARG A 30 -0.93 2.92 3.29
N LEU A 31 -0.77 2.44 2.05
CA LEU A 31 -0.80 1.00 1.77
C LEU A 31 0.30 0.25 2.51
N LEU A 32 1.53 0.76 2.46
CA LEU A 32 2.69 0.14 3.12
C LEU A 32 2.53 0.10 4.65
N GLN A 33 1.96 1.15 5.23
CA GLN A 33 1.62 1.20 6.65
C GLN A 33 0.55 0.16 6.98
N ALA A 34 -0.53 0.11 6.21
CA ALA A 34 -1.58 -0.90 6.37
C ALA A 34 -1.05 -2.34 6.26
N MET A 35 -0.15 -2.61 5.31
CA MET A 35 0.52 -3.92 5.21
C MET A 35 1.34 -4.22 6.48
N GLY A 36 2.05 -3.22 7.02
CA GLY A 36 2.79 -3.35 8.27
C GLY A 36 1.90 -3.69 9.46
N ASP A 37 0.74 -3.02 9.58
CA ASP A 37 -0.23 -3.24 10.65
C ASP A 37 -0.84 -4.64 10.57
N VAL A 38 -1.27 -5.05 9.37
CA VAL A 38 -1.78 -6.40 9.09
C VAL A 38 -0.76 -7.46 9.44
N LEU A 39 0.50 -7.31 9.01
CA LEU A 39 1.54 -8.31 9.30
C LEU A 39 1.88 -8.35 10.79
N SER A 40 1.80 -7.22 11.48
CA SER A 40 1.99 -7.17 12.93
C SER A 40 0.85 -7.90 13.66
N GLY A 41 -0.40 -7.67 13.24
CA GLY A 41 -1.58 -8.40 13.73
C GLY A 41 -1.49 -9.90 13.43
N MET A 42 -1.12 -10.27 12.20
CA MET A 42 -0.92 -11.65 11.79
C MET A 42 0.10 -12.37 12.67
N ARG A 43 1.19 -11.69 13.02
CA ARG A 43 2.22 -12.25 13.90
C ARG A 43 1.66 -12.54 15.31
N LEU A 44 0.86 -11.62 15.86
CA LEU A 44 0.21 -11.79 17.16
C LEU A 44 -0.77 -12.97 17.12
N LEU A 45 -1.61 -13.06 16.09
CA LEU A 45 -2.56 -14.16 15.92
C LEU A 45 -1.87 -15.51 15.78
N LEU A 46 -0.76 -15.58 15.04
CA LEU A 46 0.04 -16.82 14.90
C LEU A 46 0.69 -17.28 16.21
N THR A 47 0.97 -16.35 17.13
CA THR A 47 1.56 -16.70 18.43
C THR A 47 0.53 -17.03 19.50
N GLN A 48 -0.65 -16.39 19.44
CA GLN A 48 -1.68 -16.51 20.47
C GLN A 48 -2.74 -17.56 20.15
N GLU A 49 -3.05 -17.80 18.87
CA GLU A 49 -4.22 -18.58 18.47
C GLU A 49 -3.87 -19.71 17.49
N ARG A 50 -4.56 -20.85 17.63
CA ARG A 50 -4.49 -21.96 16.67
C ARG A 50 -5.55 -21.81 15.58
N LEU A 51 -5.57 -20.65 14.91
CA LEU A 51 -6.51 -20.40 13.82
C LEU A 51 -6.16 -21.22 12.57
N GLY A 52 -7.19 -21.67 11.86
CA GLY A 52 -7.02 -22.09 10.47
C GLY A 52 -6.56 -20.91 9.60
N MET A 53 -5.84 -21.18 8.51
CA MET A 53 -5.28 -20.11 7.66
C MET A 53 -6.37 -19.20 7.07
N SER A 54 -7.55 -19.73 6.73
CA SER A 54 -8.67 -18.91 6.25
C SER A 54 -9.19 -17.95 7.32
N GLN A 55 -9.38 -18.43 8.55
CA GLN A 55 -9.79 -17.60 9.69
C GLN A 55 -8.74 -16.56 10.04
N LEU A 56 -7.45 -16.94 10.06
CA LEU A 56 -6.36 -16.01 10.28
C LEU A 56 -6.40 -14.87 9.27
N LEU A 57 -6.66 -15.12 7.99
CA LEU A 57 -6.75 -14.07 6.98
C LEU A 57 -7.97 -13.16 7.18
N GLN A 58 -9.09 -13.69 7.66
CA GLN A 58 -10.27 -12.91 8.03
C GLN A 58 -9.97 -12.00 9.23
N GLU A 59 -9.36 -12.52 10.28
CA GLU A 59 -8.97 -11.73 11.45
C GLU A 59 -7.90 -10.69 11.11
N CYS A 60 -6.96 -11.03 10.22
CA CYS A 60 -5.97 -10.08 9.71
C CYS A 60 -6.59 -8.91 8.94
N ALA A 61 -7.73 -9.12 8.28
CA ALA A 61 -8.43 -8.06 7.56
C ALA A 61 -8.95 -6.96 8.52
N VAL A 62 -9.27 -7.31 9.77
CA VAL A 62 -9.71 -6.36 10.81
C VAL A 62 -8.61 -5.36 11.19
N TYR A 63 -7.33 -5.75 11.08
CA TYR A 63 -6.20 -4.86 11.35
C TYR A 63 -5.95 -3.84 10.22
N VAL A 64 -6.69 -3.91 9.12
CA VAL A 64 -6.55 -2.96 8.02
C VAL A 64 -7.19 -1.61 8.40
N PRO A 65 -6.45 -0.50 8.38
CA PRO A 65 -7.01 0.82 8.67
C PRO A 65 -8.06 1.23 7.62
N SER A 66 -9.17 1.81 8.09
CA SER A 66 -10.39 2.11 7.31
C SER A 66 -10.27 3.32 6.34
N HIS A 67 -9.12 3.49 5.68
CA HIS A 67 -8.95 4.53 4.67
C HIS A 67 -8.97 3.95 3.24
N TRP A 68 -9.41 4.77 2.28
CA TRP A 68 -9.55 4.40 0.85
C TRP A 68 -8.33 3.69 0.23
N GLY A 69 -7.13 4.02 0.71
CA GLY A 69 -5.87 3.42 0.25
C GLY A 69 -5.64 1.97 0.67
N ALA A 70 -6.37 1.46 1.67
CA ALA A 70 -6.18 0.13 2.26
C ALA A 70 -7.44 -0.76 2.23
N ALA A 71 -8.62 -0.22 1.97
CA ALA A 71 -9.85 -1.02 1.80
C ALA A 71 -9.69 -2.16 0.76
N LYS A 72 -8.91 -1.93 -0.30
CA LYS A 72 -8.60 -3.00 -1.29
C LYS A 72 -7.72 -4.11 -0.73
N LEU A 73 -6.83 -3.81 0.22
CA LEU A 73 -6.00 -4.81 0.89
C LEU A 73 -6.87 -5.71 1.78
N GLU A 74 -7.80 -5.10 2.53
CA GLU A 74 -8.81 -5.82 3.32
C GLU A 74 -9.62 -6.77 2.44
N GLN A 75 -10.21 -6.25 1.36
CA GLN A 75 -10.99 -7.05 0.41
C GLN A 75 -10.15 -8.20 -0.19
N ARG A 76 -8.87 -7.96 -0.48
CA ARG A 76 -7.96 -8.98 -1.01
C ARG A 76 -7.69 -10.09 0.00
N LEU A 77 -7.54 -9.76 1.29
CA LEU A 77 -7.36 -10.77 2.35
C LEU A 77 -8.63 -11.60 2.57
N LEU A 78 -9.79 -10.94 2.58
CA LEU A 78 -11.09 -11.61 2.70
C LEU A 78 -11.35 -12.54 1.51
N LEU A 79 -11.08 -12.07 0.29
CA LEU A 79 -11.19 -12.89 -0.92
C LEU A 79 -10.21 -14.07 -0.89
N ALA A 80 -8.97 -13.87 -0.43
CA ALA A 80 -8.02 -14.96 -0.27
C ALA A 80 -8.51 -16.01 0.75
N ALA A 81 -9.13 -15.57 1.85
CA ALA A 81 -9.74 -16.48 2.82
C ALA A 81 -10.92 -17.27 2.23
N GLU A 82 -11.76 -16.60 1.44
CA GLU A 82 -12.89 -17.22 0.75
C GLU A 82 -12.43 -18.24 -0.31
N LEU A 83 -11.43 -17.87 -1.12
CA LEU A 83 -10.83 -18.77 -2.11
C LEU A 83 -10.17 -19.98 -1.46
N LEU A 84 -9.50 -19.81 -0.32
CA LEU A 84 -8.91 -20.91 0.43
C LEU A 84 -9.99 -21.86 0.98
N THR A 85 -11.14 -21.32 1.39
CA THR A 85 -12.26 -22.10 1.93
C THR A 85 -13.02 -22.85 0.82
N SER A 86 -13.26 -22.20 -0.31
CA SER A 86 -13.98 -22.77 -1.45
C SER A 86 -13.12 -23.68 -2.35
N GLN A 87 -11.81 -23.42 -2.43
CA GLN A 87 -10.86 -24.15 -3.29
C GLN A 87 -9.57 -24.51 -2.52
N PRO A 88 -9.63 -25.46 -1.56
CA PRO A 88 -8.51 -25.76 -0.67
C PRO A 88 -7.27 -26.28 -1.39
N LEU A 89 -7.44 -26.90 -2.56
CA LEU A 89 -6.33 -27.40 -3.40
C LEU A 89 -5.42 -26.31 -3.95
N LEU A 90 -5.87 -25.04 -3.96
CA LEU A 90 -5.01 -23.92 -4.35
C LEU A 90 -3.88 -23.67 -3.34
N GLY A 91 -4.09 -24.08 -2.08
CA GLY A 91 -3.23 -23.70 -0.97
C GLY A 91 -3.25 -22.18 -0.70
N VAL A 92 -2.54 -21.80 0.37
CA VAL A 92 -2.49 -20.41 0.87
C VAL A 92 -1.89 -19.45 -0.17
N GLN A 93 -0.82 -19.89 -0.83
CA GLN A 93 -0.18 -19.11 -1.90
C GLN A 93 -1.11 -18.89 -3.09
N GLY A 94 -1.72 -19.96 -3.61
CA GLY A 94 -2.57 -19.88 -4.80
C GLY A 94 -3.82 -19.04 -4.55
N ALA A 95 -4.41 -19.15 -3.36
CA ALA A 95 -5.56 -18.33 -2.96
C ALA A 95 -5.20 -16.84 -2.92
N TYR A 96 -4.07 -16.47 -2.30
CA TYR A 96 -3.63 -15.07 -2.25
C TYR A 96 -3.24 -14.54 -3.63
N GLN A 97 -2.58 -15.35 -4.47
CA GLN A 97 -2.22 -14.94 -5.82
C GLN A 97 -3.46 -14.66 -6.68
N LYS A 98 -4.44 -15.56 -6.69
CA LYS A 98 -5.72 -15.31 -7.39
C LYS A 98 -6.42 -14.07 -6.86
N ALA A 99 -6.44 -13.86 -5.54
CA ALA A 99 -7.03 -12.64 -4.96
C ALA A 99 -6.31 -11.37 -5.41
N SER A 100 -4.97 -11.41 -5.51
CA SER A 100 -4.14 -10.30 -5.98
C SER A 100 -4.41 -9.96 -7.45
N GLU A 101 -4.62 -10.98 -8.29
CA GLU A 101 -4.97 -10.84 -9.71
C GLU A 101 -6.38 -10.25 -9.90
N GLN A 102 -7.35 -10.66 -9.08
CA GLN A 102 -8.73 -10.16 -9.14
C GLN A 102 -8.89 -8.75 -8.55
N LEU A 103 -8.13 -8.44 -7.50
CA LEU A 103 -8.17 -7.15 -6.79
C LEU A 103 -6.81 -6.46 -6.87
N PRO A 104 -6.43 -5.91 -8.05
CA PRO A 104 -5.19 -5.16 -8.19
C PRO A 104 -5.26 -3.83 -7.43
N ILE A 105 -4.18 -3.52 -6.73
CA ILE A 105 -3.99 -2.27 -6.00
C ILE A 105 -3.11 -1.36 -6.87
N ALA A 106 -3.66 -0.23 -7.32
CA ALA A 106 -3.04 0.60 -8.36
C ALA A 106 -1.68 1.23 -7.96
N TRP A 107 -1.40 1.32 -6.66
CA TRP A 107 -0.17 1.91 -6.11
C TRP A 107 0.78 0.89 -5.49
N GLU A 108 0.48 -0.40 -5.58
CA GLU A 108 1.38 -1.50 -5.21
C GLU A 108 2.45 -1.68 -6.30
N GLN A 109 3.73 -1.73 -5.94
CA GLN A 109 4.82 -2.01 -6.88
C GLN A 109 5.20 -3.49 -6.84
N ALA A 110 6.09 -3.89 -7.75
CA ALA A 110 6.56 -5.27 -7.85
C ALA A 110 7.25 -5.73 -6.56
N GLU A 111 8.07 -4.87 -5.94
CA GLU A 111 8.80 -5.20 -4.71
C GLU A 111 7.86 -5.56 -3.53
N GLU A 112 6.79 -4.78 -3.30
CA GLU A 112 5.83 -5.10 -2.23
C GLU A 112 5.07 -6.41 -2.54
N ARG A 113 4.68 -6.57 -3.80
CA ARG A 113 3.94 -7.75 -4.26
C ARG A 113 4.77 -9.02 -4.08
N GLU A 114 6.03 -8.99 -4.50
CA GLU A 114 6.98 -10.10 -4.34
C GLU A 114 7.22 -10.44 -2.87
N ALA A 115 7.35 -9.43 -2.01
CA ALA A 115 7.50 -9.65 -0.57
C ALA A 115 6.29 -10.37 0.04
N LEU A 116 5.08 -10.01 -0.39
CA LEU A 116 3.85 -10.69 0.04
C LEU A 116 3.71 -12.08 -0.58
N HIS A 117 3.98 -12.25 -1.89
CA HIS A 117 3.96 -13.58 -2.50
C HIS A 117 4.92 -14.55 -1.81
N ALA A 118 6.14 -14.10 -1.48
CA ALA A 118 7.11 -14.90 -0.74
C ALA A 118 6.62 -15.27 0.66
N LEU A 119 5.94 -14.34 1.35
CA LEU A 119 5.31 -14.62 2.63
C LEU A 119 4.23 -15.71 2.50
N PHE A 120 3.28 -15.54 1.58
CA PHE A 120 2.16 -16.49 1.41
C PHE A 120 2.62 -17.88 0.95
N MET A 121 3.74 -17.95 0.23
CA MET A 121 4.46 -19.20 -0.03
C MET A 121 4.88 -19.89 1.27
N GLN A 122 5.53 -19.14 2.17
CA GLN A 122 6.02 -19.68 3.44
C GLN A 122 4.88 -20.02 4.40
N LEU A 123 3.79 -19.24 4.42
CA LEU A 123 2.60 -19.50 5.26
C LEU A 123 1.88 -20.81 4.90
N GLY A 124 1.97 -21.24 3.64
CA GLY A 124 1.42 -22.51 3.16
C GLY A 124 2.13 -23.75 3.69
N SER A 125 3.29 -23.61 4.33
CA SER A 125 4.10 -24.72 4.83
C SER A 125 4.66 -24.45 6.23
N GLY A 126 5.08 -25.50 6.94
CA GLY A 126 5.75 -25.37 8.23
C GLY A 126 4.82 -25.19 9.45
N ASN A 127 5.46 -25.10 10.62
CA ASN A 127 4.79 -24.93 11.91
C ASN A 127 4.53 -23.44 12.24
N ALA A 128 3.81 -23.17 13.34
CA ALA A 128 3.47 -21.81 13.75
C ALA A 128 4.70 -20.89 13.91
N ALA A 129 5.82 -21.40 14.46
CA ALA A 129 7.05 -20.64 14.62
C ALA A 129 7.70 -20.26 13.27
N MET A 130 7.70 -21.18 12.30
CA MET A 130 8.18 -20.89 10.94
C MET A 130 7.32 -19.82 10.26
N LYS A 131 6.00 -19.90 10.45
CA LYS A 131 5.04 -18.91 9.92
C LYS A 131 5.26 -17.54 10.56
N GLU A 132 5.46 -17.49 11.87
CA GLU A 132 5.80 -16.25 12.59
C GLU A 132 7.11 -15.64 12.05
N GLN A 133 8.13 -16.47 11.84
CA GLN A 133 9.42 -16.03 11.30
C GLN A 133 9.29 -15.53 9.85
N ALA A 134 8.43 -16.15 9.04
CA ALA A 134 8.11 -15.69 7.69
C ALA A 134 7.49 -14.28 7.71
N VAL A 135 6.51 -14.06 8.59
CA VAL A 135 5.89 -12.74 8.79
C VAL A 135 6.92 -11.71 9.25
N ALA A 136 7.76 -12.05 10.24
CA ALA A 136 8.83 -11.18 10.73
C ALA A 136 9.85 -10.84 9.63
N THR A 137 10.17 -11.79 8.76
CA THR A 137 11.06 -11.58 7.62
C THR A 137 10.43 -10.65 6.58
N CYS A 138 9.14 -10.83 6.30
CA CYS A 138 8.39 -9.95 5.41
C CYS A 138 8.37 -8.50 5.95
N LEU A 139 8.08 -8.31 7.25
CA LEU A 139 8.15 -7.01 7.91
C LEU A 139 9.53 -6.35 7.77
N ARG A 140 10.61 -7.10 8.00
CA ARG A 140 11.98 -6.58 7.83
C ARG A 140 12.28 -6.17 6.39
N ARG A 141 11.71 -6.84 5.38
CA ARG A 141 11.85 -6.48 3.97
C ARG A 141 11.03 -5.24 3.60
N LEU A 142 9.82 -5.10 4.15
CA LEU A 142 8.95 -3.95 3.87
C LEU A 142 9.43 -2.67 4.57
N LYS A 143 10.06 -2.76 5.74
CA LYS A 143 10.56 -1.60 6.50
C LYS A 143 11.37 -0.59 5.66
N PRO A 144 12.45 -0.97 4.95
CA PRO A 144 13.20 -0.02 4.12
C PRO A 144 12.40 0.52 2.93
N ILE A 145 11.40 -0.21 2.43
CA ILE A 145 10.52 0.24 1.35
C ILE A 145 9.58 1.34 1.87
N THR A 146 9.01 1.13 3.06
CA THR A 146 8.18 2.12 3.76
C THR A 146 8.95 3.39 4.09
N GLU A 147 10.18 3.28 4.60
CA GLU A 147 11.06 4.43 4.88
C GLU A 147 11.34 5.24 3.61
N ARG A 148 11.72 4.59 2.50
CA ARG A 148 11.92 5.25 1.21
C ARG A 148 10.65 5.91 0.67
N ALA A 149 9.48 5.27 0.85
CA ALA A 149 8.20 5.84 0.45
C ALA A 149 7.84 7.07 1.28
N GLN A 150 8.16 7.05 2.58
CA GLN A 150 7.96 8.16 3.50
C GLN A 150 8.86 9.35 3.13
N GLU A 151 10.15 9.12 2.89
CA GLU A 151 11.08 10.15 2.43
C GLU A 151 10.63 10.78 1.10
N LYS A 152 10.16 9.98 0.15
CA LYS A 152 9.63 10.45 -1.14
C LYS A 152 8.34 11.25 -0.98
N ALA A 153 7.48 10.88 -0.03
CA ALA A 153 6.26 11.62 0.28
C ALA A 153 6.57 12.97 0.93
N GLN A 154 7.52 13.02 1.88
CA GLN A 154 7.95 14.24 2.55
C GLN A 154 8.69 15.20 1.60
N THR A 155 9.63 14.69 0.79
CA THR A 155 10.38 15.49 -0.18
C THR A 155 9.47 16.02 -1.29
N GLY A 156 8.52 15.20 -1.77
CA GLY A 156 7.52 15.65 -2.74
C GLY A 156 6.59 16.74 -2.19
N GLY A 157 6.23 16.66 -0.91
CA GLY A 157 5.44 17.69 -0.23
C GLY A 157 6.13 19.04 -0.18
N LYS A 158 7.43 19.06 0.16
CA LYS A 158 8.25 20.29 0.19
C LYS A 158 8.37 20.95 -1.18
N LEU A 159 8.63 20.17 -2.23
CA LEU A 159 8.74 20.68 -3.60
C LEU A 159 7.42 21.26 -4.12
N CYS A 160 6.28 20.63 -3.82
CA CYS A 160 4.96 21.19 -4.18
C CYS A 160 4.67 22.50 -3.43
N MET A 161 5.06 22.60 -2.15
CA MET A 161 4.94 23.85 -1.39
C MET A 161 5.80 24.97 -1.98
N GLN A 162 7.05 24.67 -2.35
CA GLN A 162 7.97 25.63 -2.96
C GLN A 162 7.48 26.10 -4.34
N LEU A 163 6.96 25.19 -5.16
CA LEU A 163 6.34 25.54 -6.45
C LEU A 163 5.09 26.41 -6.25
N GLY A 164 4.22 26.07 -5.31
CA GLY A 164 3.04 26.87 -4.98
C GLY A 164 3.40 28.28 -4.50
N LEU A 165 4.45 28.40 -3.67
CA LEU A 165 4.94 29.69 -3.17
C LEU A 165 5.56 30.55 -4.28
N LEU A 166 6.40 29.96 -5.14
CA LEU A 166 7.02 30.65 -6.28
C LEU A 166 5.98 31.12 -7.30
N LEU A 167 4.99 30.28 -7.59
CA LEU A 167 3.91 30.62 -8.51
C LEU A 167 2.98 31.69 -7.92
N GLY A 168 2.69 31.64 -6.61
CA GLY A 168 1.96 32.69 -5.91
C GLY A 168 2.69 34.04 -5.94
N LEU A 169 4.01 34.03 -5.77
CA LEU A 169 4.88 35.22 -5.89
C LEU A 169 4.86 35.79 -7.31
N MET A 170 4.97 34.93 -8.33
CA MET A 170 4.92 35.34 -9.74
C MET A 170 3.57 35.94 -10.16
N ILE A 171 2.47 35.38 -9.67
CA ILE A 171 1.12 35.92 -9.90
C ILE A 171 0.94 37.25 -9.16
N GLY A 172 1.44 37.37 -7.93
CA GLY A 172 1.42 38.61 -7.16
C GLY A 172 2.19 39.75 -7.83
N ILE A 173 3.29 39.45 -8.53
CA ILE A 173 4.07 40.43 -9.30
C ILE A 173 3.40 40.75 -10.65
N ALA A 174 2.72 39.79 -11.29
CA ALA A 174 2.06 40.00 -12.57
C ALA A 174 0.70 40.72 -12.48
N LEU A 175 0.08 40.76 -11.29
CA LEU A 175 -1.16 41.48 -11.00
C LEU A 175 -0.94 42.90 -10.46
N TRP A 176 0.32 43.31 -10.25
CA TRP A 176 0.73 44.64 -9.79
C TRP A 176 1.43 45.38 -10.93
#